data_AF-E2IFQ5-F1
#
_entry.id   AF-E2IFQ5-F1
#
_cell.length_a   1.000
_cell.length_b   1.000
_cell.length_c   1.000
_cell.angle_alpha   90.00
_cell.angle_beta   90.00
_cell.angle_gamma   90.00
#
_symmetry.space_group_name_H-M   'P 1'
#
loop_
_entity.id
_entity.type
_entity.pdbx_description
1 polymer ?
#
loop_
_entity_poly.entity_id
_entity_poly.type
_entity_poly.pdbx_seq_one_letter_code
_entity_poly.pdbx_strand_id
1 'polypeptide(L)'
;HDANQLRRIVAAAELTDDDRVLEISPGLGPLTEVLLAKVARVLAIEKDRRLIEFLRERFRAGGNLELLHDDALRYLRAQDSDWSDWTVVSNLPYSVASPILVELAQAEKGPRRMIVTL
;
A
#
# COMPACT_ATOMS: atom_id res chain seq x y z
N HIS A 1 -18.51 7.64 6.09
CA HIS A 1 -17.43 8.62 5.86
C HIS A 1 -16.26 8.00 5.08
N ASP A 2 -15.83 6.78 5.39
CA ASP A 2 -14.67 6.13 4.74
C ASP A 2 -14.78 5.89 3.23
N ALA A 3 -15.93 5.44 2.72
CA ALA A 3 -16.05 5.10 1.29
C ALA A 3 -15.79 6.31 0.36
N ASN A 4 -16.10 7.53 0.80
CA ASN A 4 -15.82 8.73 0.01
C ASN A 4 -14.32 9.08 0.04
N GLN A 5 -13.65 8.87 1.17
CA GLN A 5 -12.20 9.05 1.29
C GLN A 5 -11.44 8.04 0.43
N LEU A 6 -11.87 6.77 0.45
CA LEU A 6 -11.30 5.72 -0.41
C LEU A 6 -11.51 6.00 -1.90
N ARG A 7 -12.66 6.53 -2.31
CA ARG A 7 -12.86 6.96 -3.69
C ARG A 7 -11.95 8.12 -4.07
N ARG A 8 -11.75 9.09 -3.18
CA ARG A 8 -10.89 10.25 -3.42
C ARG A 8 -9.42 9.86 -3.54
N ILE A 9 -8.91 9.00 -2.66
CA ILE A 9 -7.50 8.57 -2.71
C ILE A 9 -7.22 7.78 -3.99
N VAL A 10 -8.13 6.89 -4.40
CA VAL A 10 -7.99 6.10 -5.62
C VAL A 10 -8.15 6.97 -6.87
N ALA A 11 -9.08 7.93 -6.87
CA ALA A 11 -9.24 8.87 -7.98
C ALA A 11 -8.01 9.76 -8.17
N ALA A 12 -7.43 10.26 -7.07
CA ALA A 12 -6.20 11.07 -7.11
C ALA A 12 -4.96 10.26 -7.52
N ALA A 13 -5.01 8.93 -7.37
CA ALA A 13 -3.91 8.07 -7.79
C ALA A 13 -3.80 7.93 -9.31
N GLU A 14 -4.88 8.16 -10.07
CA GLU A 14 -4.91 8.07 -11.55
C GLU A 14 -4.37 6.72 -12.08
N LEU A 15 -4.66 5.63 -11.36
CA LEU A 15 -4.15 4.29 -11.63
C LEU A 15 -4.72 3.69 -12.92
N THR A 16 -3.88 2.91 -13.58
CA THR A 16 -4.14 2.07 -14.75
C THR A 16 -4.00 0.58 -14.40
N ASP A 17 -4.45 -0.29 -15.29
CA ASP A 17 -4.37 -1.75 -15.14
C ASP A 17 -2.95 -2.31 -15.21
N ASP A 18 -1.98 -1.54 -15.70
CA ASP A 18 -0.54 -1.89 -15.71
C ASP A 18 0.21 -1.48 -14.44
N ASP A 19 -0.42 -0.69 -13.55
CA ASP A 19 0.29 -0.12 -12.40
C ASP A 19 0.61 -1.14 -11.31
N ARG A 20 1.66 -0.83 -10.55
CA ARG A 20 2.06 -1.56 -9.34
C ARG A 20 1.87 -0.65 -8.14
N VAL A 21 1.09 -1.12 -7.16
CA VAL A 21 0.76 -0.34 -5.97
C VAL A 21 1.40 -0.92 -4.72
N LEU A 22 2.08 -0.06 -3.97
CA LEU A 22 2.47 -0.32 -2.59
C LEU A 22 1.42 0.27 -1.64
N GLU A 23 0.76 -0.59 -0.87
CA GLU A 23 -0.16 -0.23 0.20
C GLU A 23 0.50 -0.54 1.56
N ILE A 24 0.50 0.43 2.47
CA ILE A 24 1.08 0.28 3.80
C ILE A 24 -0.02 0.38 4.86
N SER A 25 -0.06 -0.58 5.77
CA SER A 25 -1.13 -0.70 6.77
C SER A 25 -2.53 -0.81 6.14
N PRO A 26 -2.79 -1.85 5.32
CA PRO A 26 -4.08 -2.10 4.66
C PRO A 26 -5.27 -2.25 5.64
N GLY A 27 -5.02 -2.54 6.92
CA GLY A 27 -6.07 -2.69 7.90
C GLY A 27 -6.98 -3.89 7.60
N LEU A 28 -8.28 -3.63 7.48
CA LEU A 28 -9.28 -4.63 7.07
C LEU A 28 -9.42 -4.76 5.54
N GLY A 29 -8.59 -4.05 4.77
CA GLY A 29 -8.51 -4.15 3.31
C GLY A 29 -9.59 -3.45 2.47
N PRO A 30 -10.35 -2.43 2.94
CA PRO A 30 -11.31 -1.77 2.06
C PRO A 30 -10.62 -0.97 0.94
N LEU A 31 -9.39 -0.48 1.16
CA LEU A 31 -8.58 0.13 0.10
C LEU A 31 -7.97 -0.95 -0.80
N THR A 32 -7.35 -1.98 -0.22
CA THR A 32 -6.84 -3.16 -0.92
C THR A 32 -7.84 -3.73 -1.92
N GLU A 33 -9.11 -3.90 -1.53
CA GLU A 33 -10.16 -4.42 -2.41
C GLU A 33 -10.37 -3.56 -3.67
N VAL A 34 -10.34 -2.23 -3.52
CA VAL A 34 -10.49 -1.31 -4.64
C VAL A 34 -9.26 -1.29 -5.53
N LEU A 35 -8.07 -1.40 -4.93
CA LEU A 35 -6.79 -1.45 -5.67
C LEU A 35 -6.70 -2.73 -6.50
N LEU A 36 -7.02 -3.90 -5.93
CA LEU A 36 -6.93 -5.19 -6.62
C LEU A 36 -7.81 -5.27 -7.87
N ALA A 37 -8.92 -4.55 -7.90
CA ALA A 37 -9.80 -4.47 -9.06
C ALA A 37 -9.29 -3.52 -10.17
N LYS A 38 -8.21 -2.78 -9.93
CA LYS A 38 -7.75 -1.68 -10.80
C LYS A 38 -6.35 -1.83 -11.36
N VAL A 39 -5.47 -2.60 -10.74
CA VAL A 39 -4.04 -2.58 -11.05
C VAL A 39 -3.45 -3.98 -11.23
N ALA A 40 -2.31 -4.07 -11.94
CA ALA A 40 -1.63 -5.32 -12.23
C ALA A 40 -1.12 -6.02 -10.97
N ARG A 41 -0.66 -5.25 -9.96
CA ARG A 41 -0.11 -5.81 -8.72
C ARG A 41 -0.31 -4.88 -7.54
N VAL A 42 -0.68 -5.46 -6.40
CA VAL A 42 -0.69 -4.80 -5.10
C VAL A 42 0.28 -5.54 -4.17
N LEU A 43 1.24 -4.81 -3.60
CA LEU A 43 2.03 -5.24 -2.45
C LEU A 43 1.50 -4.52 -1.23
N ALA A 44 0.99 -5.28 -0.25
CA ALA A 44 0.45 -4.75 0.98
C ALA A 44 1.32 -5.18 2.18
N ILE A 45 1.81 -4.20 2.96
CA ILE A 45 2.63 -4.44 4.14
C ILE A 45 1.82 -4.16 5.41
N GLU A 46 1.65 -5.18 6.25
CA GLU A 46 0.92 -5.08 7.52
C GLU A 46 1.73 -5.70 8.67
N LYS A 47 1.75 -5.02 9.81
CA LYS A 47 2.49 -5.43 11.00
C LYS A 47 1.65 -6.29 11.94
N ASP A 48 0.34 -6.10 11.97
CA ASP A 48 -0.54 -6.93 12.80
C ASP A 48 -0.80 -8.27 12.14
N ARG A 49 -0.20 -9.33 12.71
CA ARG A 49 -0.40 -10.71 12.27
C ARG A 49 -1.87 -11.10 12.12
N ARG A 50 -2.76 -10.62 12.99
CA ARG A 50 -4.19 -10.96 12.94
C ARG A 50 -4.84 -10.40 11.68
N LEU A 51 -4.45 -9.18 11.29
CA LEU A 51 -4.92 -8.53 10.07
C LEU A 51 -4.35 -9.23 8.84
N ILE A 52 -3.07 -9.64 8.86
CA ILE A 52 -2.49 -10.46 7.78
C ILE A 52 -3.30 -11.74 7.55
N GLU A 53 -3.63 -12.51 8.59
CA GLU A 53 -4.40 -13.74 8.41
C GLU A 53 -5.83 -13.44 7.94
N PHE A 54 -6.44 -12.36 8.43
CA PHE A 54 -7.74 -11.89 7.94
C PHE A 54 -7.70 -11.52 6.45
N LEU A 55 -6.70 -10.77 6.00
CA LEU A 55 -6.53 -10.34 4.61
C LEU A 55 -6.26 -11.52 3.69
N ARG A 56 -5.45 -12.50 4.13
CA ARG A 56 -5.19 -13.74 3.38
C ARG A 56 -6.47 -14.53 3.13
N GLU A 57 -7.33 -14.65 4.13
CA GLU A 57 -8.60 -15.35 3.96
C GLU A 57 -9.58 -14.52 3.11
N ARG A 58 -9.67 -13.20 3.36
CA ARG A 58 -10.53 -12.28 2.61
C ARG A 58 -10.20 -12.26 1.11
N PHE A 59 -8.92 -12.23 0.77
CA PHE A 59 -8.43 -12.07 -0.61
C PHE A 59 -7.80 -13.34 -1.17
N ARG A 60 -8.17 -14.51 -0.66
CA ARG A 60 -7.61 -15.81 -1.05
C ARG A 60 -7.67 -16.09 -2.55
N ALA A 61 -8.65 -15.52 -3.25
CA ALA A 61 -8.83 -15.66 -4.70
C ALA A 61 -8.12 -14.57 -5.53
N GLY A 62 -7.54 -13.54 -4.90
CA GLY A 62 -6.89 -12.42 -5.55
C GLY A 62 -5.45 -12.75 -5.96
N GLY A 63 -5.23 -13.11 -7.22
CA GLY A 63 -3.92 -13.52 -7.73
C GLY A 63 -2.88 -12.39 -7.85
N ASN A 64 -3.32 -11.13 -7.83
CA ASN A 64 -2.47 -9.94 -7.94
C ASN A 64 -2.12 -9.29 -6.58
N LEU A 65 -2.46 -9.94 -5.47
CA LEU A 65 -2.11 -9.48 -4.12
C LEU A 65 -0.88 -10.21 -3.57
N GLU A 66 0.10 -9.44 -3.13
CA GLU A 66 1.18 -9.91 -2.26
C GLU A 66 1.02 -9.30 -0.87
N LEU A 67 0.90 -10.16 0.16
CA LEU A 67 0.80 -9.74 1.55
C LEU A 67 2.10 -10.01 2.30
N LEU A 68 2.72 -8.95 2.79
CA LEU A 68 3.93 -9.01 3.58
C LEU A 68 3.63 -8.69 5.05
N HIS A 69 3.94 -9.63 5.94
CA HIS A 69 3.85 -9.43 7.39
C HIS A 69 5.16 -8.82 7.91
N ASP A 70 5.22 -7.48 7.97
CA ASP A 70 6.38 -6.75 8.46
C ASP A 70 6.01 -5.36 9.01
N ASP A 71 6.91 -4.79 9.81
CA ASP A 71 6.94 -3.35 10.07
C ASP A 71 7.45 -2.64 8.81
N ALA A 72 6.62 -1.78 8.21
CA ALA A 72 6.93 -1.13 6.95
C ALA A 72 8.22 -0.31 6.99
N LEU A 73 8.50 0.39 8.11
CA LEU A 73 9.72 1.20 8.22
C LEU A 73 10.95 0.30 8.32
N ARG A 74 10.86 -0.82 9.06
CA ARG A 74 11.92 -1.83 9.11
C ARG A 74 12.19 -2.43 7.72
N TYR A 75 11.13 -2.78 6.99
CA TYR A 75 11.24 -3.37 5.67
C TYR A 75 11.89 -2.42 4.65
N LEU A 76 11.40 -1.17 4.59
CA LEU A 76 11.92 -0.15 3.66
C LEU A 76 13.40 0.16 3.90
N ARG A 77 13.84 0.18 5.16
CA ARG A 77 15.26 0.41 5.50
C ARG A 77 16.18 -0.77 5.26
N ALA A 78 15.64 -1.99 5.31
CA ALA A 78 16.41 -3.21 5.19
C ALA A 78 16.66 -3.60 3.72
N GLN A 79 15.84 -3.09 2.80
CA GLN A 79 15.84 -3.47 1.40
C GLN A 79 16.15 -2.26 0.53
N ASP A 80 17.15 -2.38 -0.34
CA ASP A 80 17.36 -1.42 -1.43
C ASP A 80 16.42 -1.77 -2.60
N SER A 81 15.12 -1.59 -2.36
CA SER A 81 14.08 -1.91 -3.33
C SER A 81 13.93 -0.80 -4.36
N ASP A 82 13.82 -1.20 -5.63
CA ASP A 82 13.51 -0.29 -6.72
C ASP A 82 12.00 0.01 -6.74
N TRP A 83 11.61 1.17 -6.20
CA TRP A 83 10.24 1.65 -6.19
C TRP A 83 9.91 2.52 -7.42
N SER A 84 10.85 2.75 -8.34
CA SER A 84 10.67 3.68 -9.47
C SER A 84 9.53 3.32 -10.44
N ASP A 85 9.02 2.09 -10.38
CA ASP A 85 7.87 1.61 -11.13
C ASP A 85 6.59 1.45 -10.29
N TRP A 86 6.62 1.92 -9.04
CA TRP A 86 5.51 1.78 -8.09
C TRP A 86 4.87 3.13 -7.75
N THR A 87 3.58 3.05 -7.45
CA THR A 87 2.81 4.14 -6.84
C THR A 87 2.41 3.74 -5.43
N VAL A 88 2.62 4.62 -4.45
CA VAL A 88 2.19 4.38 -3.07
C VAL A 88 0.76 4.90 -2.91
N VAL A 89 -0.17 4.04 -2.51
CA VAL A 89 -1.56 4.43 -2.23
C VAL A 89 -1.96 3.85 -0.89
N SER A 90 -2.19 4.72 0.10
CA SER A 90 -2.27 4.25 1.48
C SER A 90 -3.09 5.16 2.39
N ASN A 91 -3.91 4.56 3.26
CA ASN A 91 -4.53 5.26 4.38
C ASN A 91 -3.68 5.05 5.64
N LEU A 92 -2.63 5.85 5.81
CA LEU A 92 -1.61 5.64 6.83
C LEU A 92 -2.09 6.10 8.21
N PRO A 93 -1.83 5.32 9.28
CA PRO A 93 -2.02 5.81 10.63
C PRO A 93 -1.09 7.00 10.92
N TYR A 94 -1.63 8.07 11.52
CA TYR A 94 -0.87 9.27 11.90
C TYR A 94 0.43 8.97 12.68
N SER A 95 0.43 7.94 13.52
CA SER A 95 1.56 7.60 14.39
C SER A 95 2.81 7.12 13.65
N VAL A 96 2.68 6.64 12.41
CA VAL A 96 3.79 6.07 11.63
C VAL A 96 3.97 6.71 10.25
N ALA A 97 3.06 7.58 9.83
CA ALA A 97 3.08 8.10 8.46
C ALA A 97 4.33 8.93 8.13
N SER A 98 4.71 9.89 8.98
CA SER A 98 5.85 10.78 8.72
C SER A 98 7.16 10.04 8.43
N PRO A 99 7.65 9.12 9.28
CA PRO A 99 8.90 8.41 8.99
C PRO A 99 8.83 7.53 7.74
N ILE A 100 7.68 6.94 7.42
CA ILE A 100 7.49 6.12 6.22
C ILE A 100 7.57 6.99 4.95
N LEU A 101 6.92 8.15 4.96
CA LEU A 101 6.96 9.09 3.83
C LEU A 101 8.36 9.65 3.59
N VAL A 102 9.10 9.96 4.67
CA VAL A 102 10.49 10.41 4.58
C VAL A 102 11.37 9.33 3.97
N GLU A 103 11.26 8.08 4.44
CA GLU A 103 12.04 6.95 3.93
C GLU A 103 11.82 6.76 2.42
N LEU A 104 10.55 6.75 1.98
CA LEU A 104 10.20 6.58 0.57
C LEU A 104 10.64 7.78 -0.30
N ALA A 105 10.57 9.00 0.23
CA ALA A 105 10.98 10.20 -0.49
C ALA A 105 12.51 10.35 -0.59
N GLN A 106 13.26 9.76 0.35
CA GLN A 106 14.73 9.80 0.37
C GLN A 106 15.37 8.62 -0.36
N ALA A 107 14.60 7.58 -0.69
CA ALA A 107 15.08 6.45 -1.45
C ALA A 107 15.64 6.90 -2.81
N GLU A 108 16.84 6.44 -3.17
CA GLU A 108 17.48 6.74 -4.46
C GLU A 108 16.58 6.37 -5.64
N LYS A 109 15.87 5.24 -5.49
CA LYS A 109 14.87 4.74 -6.43
C LYS A 109 13.46 4.77 -5.82
N GLY A 110 13.03 5.95 -5.41
CA GLY A 110 11.71 6.18 -4.80
C GLY A 110 10.51 5.98 -5.75
N PRO A 111 9.28 5.96 -5.20
CA PRO A 111 8.06 5.76 -5.97
C PRO A 111 7.75 6.90 -6.94
N ARG A 112 7.08 6.59 -8.06
CA ARG A 112 6.66 7.59 -9.07
C ARG A 112 5.74 8.65 -8.49
N ARG A 113 4.86 8.21 -7.59
CA ARG A 113 3.85 9.04 -6.93
C ARG A 113 3.48 8.43 -5.59
N MET A 114 3.11 9.28 -4.65
CA MET A 114 2.56 8.88 -3.36
C MET A 114 1.27 9.62 -3.11
N ILE A 115 0.18 8.88 -2.91
CA ILE A 115 -1.13 9.40 -2.54
C ILE A 115 -1.48 8.77 -1.21
N VAL A 116 -1.42 9.59 -0.16
CA VAL A 116 -1.65 9.12 1.20
C VAL A 116 -2.68 9.98 1.90
N THR A 117 -3.51 9.34 2.72
CA THR A 117 -4.37 10.03 3.68
C THR A 117 -3.91 9.69 5.09
N LEU A 118 -4.08 10.66 6.01
CA LEU A 118 -3.71 10.57 7.41
C LEU A 118 -4.97 10.64 8.27
#